data_AF-A0A7S0B0H5-F1
#
_entry.id   AF-A0A7S0B0H5-F1
#
_cell.length_a   1.000
_cell.length_b   1.000
_cell.length_c   1.000
_cell.angle_alpha   90.00
_cell.angle_beta   90.00
_cell.angle_gamma   90.00
#
_symmetry.space_group_name_H-M   'P 1'
#
loop_
_entity.id
_entity.type
_entity.pdbx_description
1 polymer ?
#
loop_
_entity_poly.entity_id
_entity_poly.type
_entity_poly.pdbx_seq_one_letter_code
_entity_poly.pdbx_strand_id
1 'polypeptide(L)'
;LDRRVPCLLGCGMKIDEAQLGTHMTTQCAKRSLQCPLGCGAELDADMMNMHKAKNCPRRIVLCPMGCGQEGEARMLDLHVEKYCPKRMSAPALGAAKPK
;
A
#
# COMPACT_ATOMS: atom_id res chain seq x y z
N LEU A 1 -13.88 -8.12 37.35
CA LEU A 1 -12.45 -8.41 37.15
C LEU A 1 -12.11 -8.00 35.72
N ASP A 2 -11.64 -6.77 35.52
CA ASP A 2 -11.26 -6.21 34.20
C ASP A 2 -9.83 -6.67 33.87
N ARG A 3 -9.70 -7.90 33.35
CA ARG A 3 -8.39 -8.49 33.05
C ARG A 3 -7.95 -8.05 31.65
N ARG A 4 -7.20 -6.95 31.59
CA ARG A 4 -6.57 -6.49 30.35
C ARG A 4 -5.22 -7.14 30.13
N VAL A 5 -4.99 -7.59 28.91
CA VAL A 5 -3.75 -8.23 28.45
C VAL A 5 -3.14 -7.41 27.30
N PRO A 6 -1.79 -7.38 27.18
CA PRO A 6 -1.16 -6.69 26.06
C PRO A 6 -1.51 -7.39 24.73
N CYS A 7 -1.63 -6.61 23.66
CA CYS A 7 -1.85 -7.16 22.32
C CYS A 7 -0.66 -8.03 21.88
N LEU A 8 -0.96 -9.26 21.43
CA LEU A 8 0.03 -10.23 20.99
C LEU A 8 0.68 -9.88 19.64
N LEU A 9 0.02 -9.03 18.83
CA LEU A 9 0.59 -8.49 17.60
C LEU A 9 1.53 -7.31 17.84
N GLY A 10 1.78 -6.93 19.10
CA GLY A 10 2.72 -5.87 19.44
C GLY A 10 2.25 -4.47 19.06
N CYS A 11 0.94 -4.21 19.01
CA CYS A 11 0.41 -2.87 18.71
C CYS A 11 0.53 -1.87 19.88
N GLY A 12 0.93 -2.33 21.07
CA GLY A 12 1.13 -1.50 22.26
C GLY A 12 -0.12 -1.26 23.12
N MET A 13 -1.31 -1.66 22.67
CA MET A 13 -2.55 -1.51 23.45
C MET A 13 -2.75 -2.67 24.43
N LYS A 14 -3.35 -2.36 25.59
CA LYS A 14 -3.87 -3.35 26.54
C LYS A 14 -5.36 -3.52 26.30
N ILE A 15 -5.77 -4.73 25.92
CA ILE A 15 -7.12 -5.07 25.50
C ILE A 15 -7.71 -6.07 26.49
N ASP A 16 -9.02 -6.01 26.72
CA ASP A 16 -9.71 -7.05 27.47
C ASP A 16 -9.46 -8.43 26.86
N GLU A 17 -9.15 -9.40 27.70
CA GLU A 17 -8.85 -10.77 27.27
C GLU A 17 -9.99 -11.35 26.41
N ALA A 18 -11.25 -11.05 26.76
CA ALA A 18 -12.42 -11.45 25.99
C ALA A 18 -12.51 -10.79 24.60
N GLN A 19 -11.94 -9.59 24.42
CA GLN A 19 -11.94 -8.86 23.16
C GLN A 19 -10.66 -9.03 22.34
N LEU A 20 -9.63 -9.65 22.91
CA LEU A 20 -8.31 -9.77 22.28
C LEU A 20 -8.38 -10.43 20.88
N GLY A 21 -9.18 -11.48 20.73
CA GLY A 21 -9.37 -12.15 19.44
C GLY A 21 -9.98 -11.22 18.39
N THR A 22 -11.08 -10.54 18.72
CA THR A 22 -11.71 -9.55 17.84
C THR A 22 -10.76 -8.40 17.51
N HIS A 23 -10.03 -7.92 18.51
CA HIS A 23 -9.03 -6.87 18.31
C HIS A 23 -7.99 -7.28 17.27
N MET A 24 -7.37 -8.45 17.42
CA MET A 24 -6.33 -8.93 16.50
C MET A 24 -6.83 -9.07 15.07
N THR A 25 -8.08 -9.49 14.87
CA THR A 25 -8.62 -9.77 13.53
C THR A 25 -9.19 -8.52 12.83
N THR A 26 -9.78 -7.57 13.56
CA THR A 26 -10.53 -6.47 12.91
C THR A 26 -10.08 -5.07 13.29
N GLN A 27 -9.42 -4.88 14.44
CA GLN A 27 -9.14 -3.54 14.98
C GLN A 27 -7.65 -3.23 15.07
N CYS A 28 -6.80 -4.25 15.24
CA CYS A 28 -5.38 -4.07 15.44
C CYS A 28 -4.73 -3.44 14.21
N ALA A 29 -3.91 -2.40 14.42
CA ALA A 29 -3.13 -1.75 13.36
C ALA A 29 -2.01 -2.65 12.82
N LYS A 30 -1.55 -3.60 13.64
CA LYS A 30 -0.55 -4.63 13.31
C LYS A 30 -1.14 -5.92 12.75
N ARG A 31 -2.45 -5.94 12.43
CA ARG A 31 -3.05 -7.10 11.78
C ARG A 31 -2.58 -7.18 10.33
N SER A 32 -2.27 -8.38 9.87
CA SER A 32 -1.89 -8.64 8.48
C SER A 32 -3.12 -8.57 7.58
N LEU A 33 -3.03 -7.77 6.52
CA LEU A 33 -4.07 -7.61 5.50
C LEU A 33 -3.47 -7.90 4.13
N GLN A 34 -4.25 -8.57 3.29
CA GLN A 34 -3.95 -8.69 1.88
C GLN A 34 -4.36 -7.42 1.13
N CYS A 35 -3.57 -7.04 0.14
CA CYS A 35 -3.84 -5.85 -0.65
C CYS A 35 -5.16 -6.02 -1.44
N PRO A 36 -6.17 -5.15 -1.25
CA PRO A 36 -7.46 -5.28 -1.91
C PRO A 36 -7.40 -4.95 -3.40
N LEU A 37 -6.30 -4.33 -3.88
CA LEU A 37 -6.05 -4.16 -5.31
C LEU A 37 -5.60 -5.48 -5.98
N GLY A 38 -5.43 -6.56 -5.22
CA GLY A 38 -5.04 -7.86 -5.73
C GLY A 38 -3.63 -7.87 -6.31
N CYS A 39 -2.70 -7.14 -5.69
CA CYS A 39 -1.29 -7.16 -6.12
C CYS A 39 -0.48 -8.31 -5.50
N GLY A 40 -1.09 -9.09 -4.59
CA GLY A 40 -0.44 -10.21 -3.89
C GLY A 40 0.37 -9.81 -2.65
N ALA A 41 0.47 -8.52 -2.32
CA ALA A 41 1.16 -8.08 -1.11
C ALA A 41 0.32 -8.32 0.15
N GLU A 42 0.97 -8.78 1.22
CA GLU A 42 0.40 -8.90 2.57
C GLU A 42 1.18 -7.98 3.52
N LEU A 43 0.48 -7.08 4.19
CA LEU A 43 1.08 -5.99 4.97
C LEU A 43 0.24 -5.70 6.21
N ASP A 44 0.85 -5.11 7.23
CA ASP A 44 0.13 -4.58 8.39
C ASP A 44 -0.92 -3.55 7.95
N ALA A 45 -2.07 -3.50 8.64
CA ALA A 45 -3.12 -2.52 8.37
C ALA A 45 -2.61 -1.06 8.40
N ASP A 46 -1.65 -0.77 9.27
CA ASP A 46 -0.97 0.53 9.35
C ASP A 46 -0.23 0.88 8.04
N MET A 47 0.52 -0.07 7.48
CA MET A 47 1.29 0.13 6.25
C MET A 47 0.44 0.01 4.98
N MET A 48 -0.72 -0.64 5.05
CA MET A 48 -1.58 -0.91 3.90
C MET A 48 -2.03 0.37 3.18
N ASN A 49 -2.30 1.45 3.91
CA ASN A 49 -2.67 2.74 3.31
C ASN A 49 -1.53 3.36 2.51
N MET A 50 -0.32 3.36 3.08
CA MET A 50 0.89 3.80 2.39
C MET A 50 1.15 2.95 1.15
N HIS A 51 0.98 1.63 1.25
CA HIS A 51 1.13 0.73 0.12
C HIS A 51 0.18 1.08 -1.02
N LYS A 52 -1.12 1.19 -0.75
CA LYS A 52 -2.11 1.56 -1.78
C LYS A 52 -1.77 2.88 -2.48
N ALA A 53 -1.34 3.87 -1.70
CA ALA A 53 -1.04 5.20 -2.22
C ALA A 53 0.26 5.25 -3.04
N LYS A 54 1.31 4.53 -2.63
CA LYS A 54 2.67 4.74 -3.16
C LYS A 54 3.35 3.49 -3.71
N ASN A 55 3.16 2.34 -3.08
CA ASN A 55 3.97 1.15 -3.37
C ASN A 55 3.24 0.10 -4.21
N CYS A 56 1.90 0.15 -4.26
CA CYS A 56 1.12 -0.86 -4.95
C CYS A 56 1.36 -0.74 -6.46
N PRO A 57 1.77 -1.82 -7.16
CA PRO A 57 1.97 -1.79 -8.60
C PRO A 57 0.65 -1.66 -9.38
N ARG A 58 -0.46 -2.04 -8.75
CA ARG A 58 -1.82 -1.96 -9.32
C ARG A 58 -2.55 -0.66 -8.95
N ARG A 59 -1.88 0.28 -8.26
CA ARG A 59 -2.46 1.60 -8.00
C ARG A 59 -2.68 2.34 -9.32
N ILE A 60 -3.77 3.09 -9.40
CA ILE A 60 -4.05 3.95 -10.55
C ILE A 60 -3.36 5.28 -10.34
N VAL A 61 -2.51 5.68 -11.29
CA VAL A 61 -1.83 6.98 -11.28
C VAL A 61 -1.89 7.61 -12.68
N LEU A 62 -1.68 8.91 -12.73
CA LEU A 62 -1.51 9.62 -13.99
C LEU A 62 -0.15 9.28 -14.61
N CYS A 63 -0.09 9.35 -15.94
CA CYS A 63 1.15 9.20 -16.68
C CYS A 63 2.18 10.23 -16.20
N PRO A 64 3.40 9.81 -15.84
CA PRO A 64 4.43 10.71 -15.31
C PRO A 64 4.89 11.76 -16.32
N MET A 65 4.67 11.52 -17.62
CA MET A 65 4.95 12.46 -18.70
C MET A 65 3.87 13.55 -18.86
N GLY A 66 2.82 13.54 -18.04
CA GLY A 66 1.74 14.53 -18.10
C GLY A 66 0.98 14.50 -19.44
N CYS A 67 0.84 13.31 -20.04
CA CYS A 67 0.09 13.15 -21.30
C CYS A 67 -1.43 13.13 -21.11
N GLY A 68 -1.91 13.05 -19.86
CA GLY A 68 -3.33 13.02 -19.50
C GLY A 68 -3.94 11.61 -19.41
N GLN A 69 -3.19 10.55 -19.76
CA GLN A 69 -3.63 9.17 -19.52
C GLN A 69 -3.36 8.73 -18.10
N GLU A 70 -4.18 7.82 -17.59
CA GLU A 70 -4.03 7.17 -16.29
C GLU A 70 -4.11 5.65 -16.43
N GLY A 71 -3.52 4.93 -15.48
CA GLY A 71 -3.54 3.48 -15.49
C GLY A 71 -2.81 2.88 -14.30
N GLU A 72 -2.77 1.55 -14.24
CA GLU A 72 -1.98 0.85 -13.23
C GLU A 72 -0.51 1.27 -13.35
N ALA A 73 0.12 1.59 -12.21
CA ALA A 73 1.52 2.03 -12.19
C ALA A 73 2.45 1.09 -12.98
N ARG A 74 2.29 -0.22 -12.84
CA ARG A 74 3.08 -1.23 -13.59
C ARG A 74 2.86 -1.22 -15.10
N MET A 75 1.70 -0.76 -15.57
CA MET A 75 1.37 -0.69 -17.00
C MET A 75 1.85 0.63 -17.60
N LEU A 76 2.00 1.67 -16.77
CA LEU A 76 2.45 2.97 -17.23
C LEU A 76 3.91 2.97 -17.67
N ASP A 77 4.75 2.07 -17.17
CA ASP A 77 6.11 1.88 -17.68
C ASP A 77 6.10 1.56 -19.18
N LEU A 78 5.29 0.58 -19.58
CA LEU A 78 5.11 0.21 -20.99
C LEU A 78 4.44 1.34 -21.79
N HIS A 79 3.46 2.04 -21.20
CA HIS A 79 2.84 3.21 -21.81
C HIS A 79 3.88 4.28 -22.15
N VAL A 80 4.72 4.68 -21.20
CA VAL A 80 5.74 5.72 -21.37
C VAL A 80 6.73 5.34 -22.47
N GLU A 81 7.15 4.08 -22.50
CA GLU A 81 8.11 3.57 -23.47
C GLU A 81 7.56 3.54 -24.90
N LYS A 82 6.34 3.00 -25.09
CA LYS A 82 5.84 2.63 -26.43
C LYS A 82 4.71 3.50 -26.96
N TYR A 83 3.86 4.02 -26.08
CA TYR A 83 2.56 4.60 -26.45
C TYR A 83 2.42 6.07 -26.08
N CYS A 84 3.27 6.59 -25.21
CA CYS A 84 3.11 7.95 -24.69
C CYS A 84 3.46 8.99 -25.76
N PRO A 85 2.51 9.87 -26.14
CA PRO A 85 2.74 10.88 -27.15
C PRO A 85 3.75 11.95 -26.68
N LYS A 86 3.94 12.11 -25.36
CA LYS A 86 4.88 13.06 -24.76
C LYS A 86 6.27 12.46 -24.45
N ARG A 87 6.54 11.19 -24.82
CA ARG A 87 7.79 10.47 -24.48
C ARG A 87 9.09 11.14 -24.96
N MET A 88 9.03 11.96 -26.00
CA MET A 88 10.21 12.52 -26.67
C MET A 88 10.82 13.75 -25.98
N SER A 89 10.58 13.98 -24.67
CA SER A 89 11.07 15.19 -24.00
C SER A 89 11.53 15.05 -22.54
N ALA A 90 11.79 13.85 -22.02
CA ALA A 90 12.43 13.71 -20.69
C ALA A 90 13.60 12.73 -20.71
N PRO A 91 14.75 13.08 -20.07
CA PRO A 91 15.86 12.15 -19.92
C PRO A 91 15.47 11.02 -18.96
N ALA A 92 15.94 9.81 -19.28
CA ALA A 92 15.85 8.66 -18.39
C ALA A 92 16.60 8.97 -17.09
N LEU A 93 15.90 8.89 -15.95
CA LEU A 93 16.40 8.69 -14.57
C LEU A 93 15.12 8.58 -13.72
N GLY A 94 14.76 7.43 -13.16
CA GLY A 94 15.61 6.63 -12.30
C GLY A 94 15.31 7.01 -10.85
N ALA A 95 14.48 6.21 -10.18
CA ALA A 95 14.40 5.98 -8.74
C ALA A 95 14.53 7.19 -7.79
N ALA A 96 13.44 7.49 -7.07
CA ALA A 96 13.52 7.99 -5.71
C ALA A 96 12.58 7.18 -4.83
N LYS A 97 13.15 6.16 -4.18
CA LYS A 97 12.62 5.55 -2.96
C LYS A 97 13.32 6.26 -1.80
N PRO A 98 12.63 7.00 -0.93
CA PRO A 98 13.27 7.44 0.32
C PRO A 98 12.48 7.01 1.56
N LYS A 99 13.24 6.30 2.41
CA LYS A 99 13.21 6.08 3.87
C LYS A 99 11.86 5.95 4.58
#